data_AF-A0A7K6AAL8-F1
#
_entry.id   AF-A0A7K6AAL8-F1
#
_cell.length_a   1.000
_cell.length_b   1.000
_cell.length_c   1.000
_cell.angle_alpha   90.00
_cell.angle_beta   90.00
_cell.angle_gamma   90.00
#
_symmetry.space_group_name_H-M   'P 1'
#
loop_
_entity.id
_entity.type
_entity.pdbx_description
1 polymer ?
#
loop_
_entity_poly.entity_id
_entity_poly.type
_entity_poly.pdbx_seq_one_letter_code
_entity_poly.pdbx_strand_id
1 'polypeptide(L)'
;AYRMKQNDQDKSDTTERIEKVCSMWTLIMEMLTSLEKDKEVVDSVLENCVRQCILDGTDVVLSVPRLLAHKIESDESFTGNVYEDGKLNFLAVIQLLNEALKMLRNEHCQSELKELHRIENVVKYCNKLLQDLKTKRLEREQQYCVSVCESISRKEKDWEMKWKTFLGQHPCNLIFKEDLVSSVRFI
;
A
#
# COMPACT_ATOMS: atom_id res chain seq x y z
N ALA A 1 -86.91 -1.27 -19.86
CA ALA A 1 -86.46 -0.45 -20.99
C ALA A 1 -85.18 0.29 -20.62
N TYR A 2 -84.02 -0.33 -20.86
CA TYR A 2 -82.69 0.25 -20.70
C TYR A 2 -82.20 0.59 -22.11
N ARG A 3 -82.35 1.82 -22.59
CA ARG A 3 -81.80 2.20 -23.92
C ARG A 3 -81.46 3.68 -24.12
N MET A 4 -81.64 4.54 -23.13
CA MET A 4 -81.41 5.99 -23.28
C MET A 4 -80.14 6.53 -22.61
N LYS A 5 -79.37 5.72 -21.85
CA LYS A 5 -78.10 6.16 -21.22
C LYS A 5 -76.82 5.73 -21.96
N GLN A 6 -76.90 4.84 -22.96
CA GLN A 6 -75.70 4.33 -23.65
C GLN A 6 -75.18 5.27 -24.76
N ASN A 7 -76.01 6.11 -25.35
CA ASN A 7 -75.67 6.82 -26.60
C ASN A 7 -74.80 8.08 -26.38
N ASP A 8 -74.92 8.76 -25.24
CA ASP A 8 -74.06 9.90 -24.91
C ASP A 8 -72.68 9.45 -24.40
N GLN A 9 -72.62 8.28 -23.74
CA GLN A 9 -71.38 7.70 -23.22
C GLN A 9 -70.48 7.15 -24.35
N ASP A 10 -71.07 6.64 -25.43
CA ASP A 10 -70.35 6.14 -26.61
C ASP A 10 -69.73 7.30 -27.43
N LYS A 11 -70.43 8.45 -27.50
CA LYS A 11 -69.91 9.65 -28.16
C LYS A 11 -68.74 10.28 -27.39
N SER A 12 -68.83 10.36 -26.05
CA SER A 12 -67.72 10.86 -25.23
C SER A 12 -66.47 9.97 -25.34
N ASP A 13 -66.65 8.65 -25.39
CA ASP A 13 -65.54 7.68 -25.56
C ASP A 13 -64.82 7.88 -26.90
N THR A 14 -65.56 8.10 -28.00
CA THR A 14 -64.93 8.36 -29.30
C THR A 14 -64.18 9.69 -29.35
N THR A 15 -64.69 10.75 -28.72
CA THR A 15 -64.00 12.05 -28.67
C THR A 15 -62.74 11.99 -27.82
N GLU A 16 -62.78 11.29 -26.68
CA GLU A 16 -61.62 11.10 -25.80
C GLU A 16 -60.52 10.27 -26.49
N ARG A 17 -60.90 9.24 -27.25
CA ARG A 17 -59.96 8.45 -28.06
C ARG A 17 -59.29 9.29 -29.15
N ILE A 18 -60.03 10.16 -29.82
CA ILE A 18 -59.48 11.05 -30.84
C ILE A 18 -58.49 12.04 -30.21
N GLU A 19 -58.87 12.68 -29.10
CA GLU A 19 -58.00 13.61 -28.37
C GLU A 19 -56.70 12.94 -27.90
N LYS A 20 -56.79 11.69 -27.41
CA LYS A 20 -55.62 10.90 -27.01
C LYS A 20 -54.69 10.61 -28.17
N VAL A 21 -55.24 10.21 -29.33
CA VAL A 21 -54.43 9.96 -30.54
C VAL A 21 -53.77 11.25 -31.02
N CYS A 22 -54.48 12.37 -31.03
CA CYS A 22 -53.92 13.68 -31.39
C CYS A 22 -52.81 14.11 -30.43
N SER A 23 -52.98 13.89 -29.12
CA SER A 23 -51.97 14.20 -28.10
C SER A 23 -50.73 13.33 -28.26
N MET A 24 -50.90 12.02 -28.49
CA MET A 24 -49.79 11.10 -28.75
C MET A 24 -49.04 11.47 -30.03
N TRP A 25 -49.75 11.85 -31.10
CA TRP A 25 -49.13 12.30 -32.34
C TRP A 25 -48.30 13.57 -32.15
N THR A 26 -48.83 14.52 -31.36
CA THR A 26 -48.11 15.76 -31.04
C THR A 26 -46.80 15.46 -30.30
N LEU A 27 -46.85 14.58 -29.29
CA LEU A 27 -45.66 14.16 -28.54
C LEU A 27 -44.59 13.52 -29.46
N ILE A 28 -45.01 12.67 -30.40
CA ILE A 28 -44.10 12.03 -31.37
C ILE A 28 -43.43 13.08 -32.26
N MET A 29 -44.19 14.07 -32.75
CA MET A 29 -43.64 15.15 -33.58
C MET A 29 -42.64 16.02 -32.81
N GLU A 30 -42.93 16.33 -31.54
CA GLU A 30 -41.99 17.04 -30.66
C GLU A 30 -40.69 16.24 -30.46
N MET A 31 -40.79 14.93 -30.20
CA MET A 31 -39.60 14.08 -30.08
C MET A 31 -38.78 14.03 -31.36
N LEU A 32 -39.42 13.89 -32.53
CA LEU A 32 -38.73 13.86 -33.82
C LEU A 32 -37.99 15.16 -34.10
N THR A 33 -38.63 16.30 -33.85
CA THR A 33 -38.00 17.62 -34.05
C THR A 33 -36.87 17.90 -33.06
N SER A 34 -36.93 17.37 -31.83
CA SER A 34 -35.80 17.43 -30.89
C SER A 34 -34.62 16.60 -31.39
N LEU A 35 -34.89 15.37 -31.84
CA LEU A 35 -33.85 14.46 -32.32
C LEU A 35 -33.14 14.99 -33.57
N GLU A 36 -33.85 15.68 -34.45
CA GLU A 36 -33.28 16.31 -35.64
C GLU A 36 -32.26 17.40 -35.28
N LYS A 37 -32.54 18.20 -34.25
CA LYS A 37 -31.60 19.22 -33.73
C LYS A 37 -30.36 18.58 -33.12
N ASP A 38 -30.52 17.52 -32.34
CA ASP A 38 -29.40 16.80 -31.72
C ASP A 38 -28.50 16.19 -32.81
N LYS A 39 -29.10 15.67 -33.89
CA LYS A 39 -28.36 15.15 -35.04
C LYS A 39 -27.53 16.25 -35.73
N GLU A 40 -28.10 17.43 -35.97
CA GLU A 40 -27.39 18.56 -36.59
C GLU A 40 -26.14 19.01 -35.80
N VAL A 41 -26.24 19.00 -34.47
CA VAL A 41 -25.10 19.29 -33.57
C VAL A 41 -24.00 18.24 -33.73
N VAL A 42 -24.38 16.96 -33.74
CA VAL A 42 -23.42 15.85 -33.92
C VAL A 42 -22.76 15.91 -35.30
N ASP A 43 -23.53 16.16 -36.36
CA ASP A 43 -23.03 16.29 -37.72
C ASP A 43 -22.05 17.47 -37.85
N SER A 44 -22.33 18.60 -37.17
CA SER A 44 -21.43 19.77 -37.14
C SER A 44 -20.10 19.48 -36.42
N VAL A 45 -20.13 18.75 -35.31
CA VAL A 45 -18.92 18.32 -34.60
C VAL A 45 -18.12 17.34 -35.47
N LEU A 46 -18.79 16.42 -36.14
CA LEU A 46 -18.16 15.47 -37.04
C LEU A 46 -17.52 16.19 -38.24
N GLU A 47 -18.20 17.16 -38.85
CA GLU A 47 -17.64 17.97 -39.94
C GLU A 47 -16.43 18.80 -39.47
N ASN A 48 -16.48 19.35 -38.26
CA ASN A 48 -15.34 20.07 -37.67
C ASN A 48 -14.15 19.15 -37.37
N CYS A 49 -14.39 17.90 -36.97
CA CYS A 49 -13.35 16.88 -36.83
C CYS A 49 -12.79 16.42 -38.19
N VAL A 50 -13.63 16.40 -39.24
CA VAL A 50 -13.23 16.07 -40.62
C VAL A 50 -12.42 17.21 -41.26
N ARG A 51 -12.64 18.47 -40.83
CA ARG A 51 -11.75 19.60 -41.12
C ARG A 51 -10.49 19.52 -40.26
N GLN A 52 -9.62 18.59 -40.66
CA GLN A 52 -8.20 18.42 -40.30
C GLN A 52 -7.63 19.51 -39.37
N CYS A 53 -7.48 19.19 -38.09
CA CYS A 53 -6.47 19.85 -37.27
C CYS A 53 -5.09 19.49 -37.85
N ILE A 54 -4.50 20.39 -38.63
CA ILE A 54 -3.12 20.24 -39.11
C ILE A 54 -2.19 20.60 -37.93
N LEU A 55 -1.71 19.58 -37.22
CA LEU A 55 -0.62 19.71 -36.25
C LEU A 55 0.71 19.67 -37.02
N ASP A 56 1.15 20.80 -37.60
CA ASP A 56 2.42 20.84 -38.34
C ASP A 56 3.63 21.29 -37.48
N GLY A 57 3.39 21.70 -36.24
CA GLY A 57 4.42 21.99 -35.25
C GLY A 57 5.40 23.12 -35.63
N THR A 58 5.09 23.90 -36.68
CA THR A 58 6.02 24.88 -37.28
C THR A 58 6.43 25.99 -36.31
N ASP A 59 5.54 26.37 -35.39
CA ASP A 59 5.77 27.43 -34.40
C ASP A 59 6.24 26.90 -33.02
N VAL A 60 6.50 25.59 -32.90
CA VAL A 60 6.91 24.98 -31.62
C VAL A 60 8.42 24.77 -31.60
N VAL A 61 9.09 25.48 -30.69
CA VAL A 61 10.52 25.29 -30.42
C VAL A 61 10.70 24.30 -29.28
N LEU A 62 11.29 23.14 -29.57
CA LEU A 62 11.63 22.11 -28.59
C LEU A 62 13.10 22.20 -28.20
N SER A 63 13.37 22.61 -26.96
CA SER A 63 14.72 22.58 -26.39
C SER A 63 15.01 21.23 -25.75
N VAL A 64 16.00 20.50 -26.25
CA VAL A 64 16.42 19.21 -25.68
C VAL A 64 17.50 19.42 -24.62
N PRO A 65 17.31 18.96 -23.36
CA PRO A 65 18.35 19.01 -22.34
C PRO A 65 19.61 18.25 -22.76
N ARG A 66 20.80 18.81 -22.48
CA ARG A 66 22.09 18.24 -22.93
C ARG A 66 22.31 16.78 -22.54
N LEU A 67 21.88 16.39 -21.34
CA LEU A 67 22.02 15.01 -20.86
C LEU A 67 21.21 14.03 -21.70
N LEU A 68 20.01 14.44 -22.11
CA LEU A 68 19.15 13.64 -22.97
C LEU A 68 19.71 13.60 -24.40
N ALA A 69 20.21 14.73 -24.91
CA ALA A 69 20.87 14.82 -26.22
C ALA A 69 22.09 13.89 -26.33
N HIS A 70 22.98 13.90 -25.34
CA HIS A 70 24.12 13.00 -25.31
C HIS A 70 23.71 11.51 -25.30
N LYS A 71 22.58 11.19 -24.65
CA LYS A 71 22.12 9.81 -24.53
C LYS A 71 21.48 9.29 -25.82
N ILE A 72 20.66 10.10 -26.48
CA ILE A 72 20.10 9.74 -27.79
C ILE A 72 21.17 9.70 -28.88
N GLU A 73 22.21 10.55 -28.80
CA GLU A 73 23.36 10.47 -29.71
C GLU A 73 24.14 9.16 -29.54
N SER A 74 24.13 8.59 -28.35
CA SER A 74 24.74 7.27 -28.07
C SER A 74 23.83 6.09 -28.38
N ASP A 75 22.55 6.31 -28.69
CA ASP A 75 21.55 5.26 -28.91
C ASP A 75 21.31 5.09 -30.41
N GLU A 76 21.79 3.97 -30.97
CA GLU A 76 21.64 3.64 -32.39
C GLU A 76 20.17 3.50 -32.83
N SER A 77 19.23 3.35 -31.88
CA SER A 77 17.80 3.27 -32.18
C SER A 77 17.16 4.63 -32.48
N PHE A 78 17.83 5.75 -32.14
CA PHE A 78 17.35 7.09 -32.43
C PHE A 78 17.75 7.49 -33.87
N THR A 79 16.84 7.26 -34.81
CA THR A 79 17.16 7.28 -36.25
C THR A 79 16.78 8.57 -36.98
N GLY A 80 16.27 9.59 -36.29
CA GLY A 80 15.73 10.79 -36.93
C GLY A 80 16.07 12.07 -36.19
N ASN A 81 16.20 13.17 -36.95
CA ASN A 81 16.33 14.49 -36.34
C ASN A 81 14.97 14.94 -35.76
N VAL A 82 15.01 15.72 -34.68
CA VAL A 82 13.80 16.27 -34.04
C VAL A 82 13.03 17.19 -34.99
N TYR A 83 13.75 17.81 -35.93
CA TYR A 83 13.19 18.63 -36.99
C TYR A 83 13.54 18.03 -38.35
N GLU A 84 12.53 17.90 -39.22
CA GLU A 84 12.64 17.44 -40.59
C GLU A 84 11.89 18.42 -41.49
N ASP A 85 12.56 18.96 -42.51
CA ASP A 85 12.05 20.01 -43.41
C ASP A 85 11.47 21.24 -42.68
N GLY A 86 12.08 21.62 -41.56
CA GLY A 86 11.65 22.76 -40.73
C GLY A 86 10.39 22.49 -39.90
N LYS A 87 9.87 21.27 -39.92
CA LYS A 87 8.72 20.83 -39.13
C LYS A 87 9.16 19.83 -38.05
N LEU A 88 8.36 19.74 -37.00
CA LEU A 88 8.62 18.80 -35.92
C LEU A 88 8.40 17.36 -36.41
N ASN A 89 9.41 16.51 -36.25
CA ASN A 89 9.24 15.08 -36.47
C ASN A 89 8.65 14.45 -35.20
N PHE A 90 7.33 14.25 -35.18
CA PHE A 90 6.62 13.71 -34.02
C PHE A 90 7.11 12.32 -33.60
N LEU A 91 7.57 11.49 -34.54
CA LEU A 91 8.13 10.18 -34.22
C LEU A 91 9.43 10.33 -33.40
N ALA A 92 10.34 11.20 -33.86
CA ALA A 92 11.57 11.51 -33.12
C ALA A 92 11.26 12.13 -31.74
N VAL A 93 10.22 12.96 -31.64
CA VAL A 93 9.78 13.53 -30.35
C VAL A 93 9.23 12.46 -29.40
N ILE A 94 8.44 11.51 -29.89
CA ILE A 94 7.95 10.39 -29.08
C ILE A 94 9.13 9.53 -28.60
N GLN A 95 10.10 9.24 -29.46
CA GLN A 95 11.31 8.51 -29.09
C GLN A 95 12.12 9.26 -28.01
N LEU A 96 12.29 10.58 -28.18
CA LEU A 96 12.95 11.44 -27.21
C LEU A 96 12.26 11.42 -25.84
N LEU A 97 10.93 11.53 -25.82
CA LEU A 97 10.13 11.46 -24.59
C LEU A 97 10.26 10.10 -23.91
N ASN A 98 10.25 9.01 -24.69
CA ASN A 98 10.44 7.67 -24.15
C ASN A 98 11.83 7.50 -23.50
N GLU A 99 12.89 8.03 -24.11
CA GLU A 99 14.22 8.02 -23.49
C GLU A 99 14.29 8.87 -22.23
N ALA A 100 13.65 10.04 -22.21
CA ALA A 100 13.56 10.87 -21.00
C ALA A 100 12.86 10.11 -19.86
N LEU A 101 11.75 9.43 -20.15
CA LEU A 101 11.02 8.60 -19.18
C LEU A 101 11.87 7.42 -18.69
N LYS A 102 12.61 6.75 -19.58
CA LYS A 102 13.54 5.68 -19.18
C LYS A 102 14.64 6.19 -18.26
N MET A 103 15.22 7.36 -18.55
CA MET A 103 16.23 8.00 -17.69
C MET A 103 15.67 8.26 -16.29
N LEU A 104 14.52 8.91 -16.22
CA LEU A 104 13.86 9.24 -14.96
C LEU A 104 13.57 7.98 -14.14
N ARG A 105 13.02 6.94 -14.78
CA ARG A 105 12.76 5.64 -14.13
C ARG A 105 14.05 5.04 -13.58
N ASN A 106 15.13 5.03 -14.36
CA ASN A 106 16.38 4.41 -13.95
C ASN A 106 17.02 5.15 -12.78
N GLU A 107 17.02 6.48 -12.78
CA GLU A 107 17.50 7.30 -11.66
C GLU A 107 16.67 7.04 -10.39
N HIS A 108 15.33 7.01 -10.53
CA HIS A 108 14.43 6.73 -9.41
C HIS A 108 14.71 5.35 -8.79
N CYS A 109 14.75 4.29 -9.62
CA CYS A 109 15.02 2.94 -9.15
C CYS A 109 16.40 2.82 -8.47
N GLN A 110 17.43 3.50 -8.97
CA GLN A 110 18.74 3.50 -8.32
C GLN A 110 18.73 4.20 -6.96
N SER A 111 17.98 5.29 -6.83
CA SER A 111 17.82 6.00 -5.56
C SER A 111 17.09 5.14 -4.53
N GLU A 112 15.98 4.50 -4.93
CA GLU A 112 15.20 3.60 -4.06
C GLU A 112 16.06 2.40 -3.59
N LEU A 113 16.83 1.79 -4.50
CA LEU A 113 17.70 0.68 -4.16
C LEU A 113 18.76 1.07 -3.13
N LYS A 114 19.34 2.27 -3.26
CA LYS A 114 20.33 2.79 -2.30
C LYS A 114 19.72 3.00 -0.92
N GLU A 115 18.53 3.58 -0.83
CA GLU A 115 17.83 3.78 0.44
C GLU A 115 17.40 2.45 1.06
N LEU A 116 16.92 1.50 0.28
CA LEU A 116 16.62 0.14 0.77
C LEU A 116 17.86 -0.53 1.35
N HIS A 117 19.00 -0.45 0.66
CA HIS A 117 20.25 -1.03 1.16
C HIS A 117 20.73 -0.35 2.45
N ARG A 118 20.56 0.98 2.56
CA ARG A 118 20.84 1.73 3.78
C ARG A 118 19.97 1.24 4.95
N ILE A 119 18.66 1.08 4.73
CA ILE A 119 17.71 0.57 5.74
C ILE A 119 18.09 -0.85 6.14
N GLU A 120 18.39 -1.73 5.18
CA GLU A 120 18.80 -3.10 5.44
C GLU A 120 20.03 -3.17 6.36
N ASN A 121 21.04 -2.33 6.09
CA ASN A 121 22.24 -2.24 6.91
C ASN A 121 21.95 -1.75 8.34
N VAL A 122 21.07 -0.76 8.49
CA VAL A 122 20.61 -0.29 9.81
C VAL A 122 19.89 -1.41 10.57
N VAL A 123 18.98 -2.13 9.92
CA VAL A 123 18.26 -3.24 10.54
C VAL A 123 19.22 -4.35 10.97
N LYS A 124 20.18 -4.73 10.12
CA LYS A 124 21.22 -5.70 10.46
C LYS A 124 22.03 -5.27 11.69
N TYR A 125 22.43 -4.00 11.74
CA TYR A 125 23.16 -3.45 12.88
C TYR A 125 22.32 -3.48 14.17
N CYS A 126 21.07 -2.99 14.11
CA CYS A 126 20.16 -2.99 15.25
C CYS A 126 19.88 -4.42 15.77
N ASN A 127 19.72 -5.40 14.88
CA ASN A 127 19.55 -6.79 15.26
C ASN A 127 20.79 -7.33 15.97
N LYS A 128 22.00 -7.04 15.47
CA LYS A 128 23.25 -7.45 16.12
C LYS A 128 23.37 -6.83 17.52
N LEU A 129 23.06 -5.53 17.63
CA LEU A 129 23.07 -4.83 18.91
C LEU A 129 22.04 -5.42 19.89
N LEU A 130 20.84 -5.74 19.40
CA LEU A 130 19.80 -6.36 20.22
C LEU A 130 20.24 -7.73 20.75
N GLN A 131 20.92 -8.54 19.92
CA GLN A 131 21.45 -9.83 20.36
C GLN A 131 22.56 -9.66 21.41
N ASP A 132 23.50 -8.73 21.21
CA ASP A 132 24.53 -8.42 22.20
C ASP A 132 23.94 -7.98 23.55
N LEU A 133 22.92 -7.12 23.52
CA LEU A 133 22.21 -6.67 24.73
C LEU A 133 21.46 -7.82 25.43
N LYS A 134 20.87 -8.75 24.67
CA LYS A 134 20.23 -9.95 25.24
C LYS A 134 21.25 -10.84 25.93
N THR A 135 22.41 -11.07 25.31
CA THR A 135 23.50 -11.86 25.91
C THR A 135 23.99 -11.22 27.21
N LYS A 136 24.29 -9.92 27.18
CA LYS A 136 24.73 -9.17 28.38
C LYS A 136 23.71 -9.17 29.50
N ARG A 137 22.41 -9.15 29.17
CA ARG A 137 21.33 -9.28 30.17
C ARG A 137 21.42 -10.64 30.85
N LEU A 138 21.51 -11.71 30.07
CA LEU A 138 21.54 -13.09 30.58
C LEU A 138 22.79 -13.34 31.44
N GLU A 139 23.96 -12.86 31.02
CA GLU A 139 25.20 -12.91 31.81
C GLU A 139 25.05 -12.21 33.16
N ARG A 140 24.44 -11.02 33.17
CA ARG A 140 24.20 -10.26 34.40
C ARG A 140 23.24 -10.98 35.35
N GLU A 141 22.16 -11.53 34.82
CA GLU A 141 21.18 -12.31 35.61
C GLU A 141 21.85 -13.55 36.23
N GLN A 142 22.66 -14.27 35.45
CA GLN A 142 23.41 -15.43 35.94
C GLN A 142 24.42 -15.02 37.03
N GLN A 143 25.18 -13.95 36.81
CA GLN A 143 26.16 -13.47 37.78
C GLN A 143 25.50 -13.02 39.09
N TYR A 144 24.33 -12.36 39.01
CA TYR A 144 23.55 -12.00 40.18
C TYR A 144 23.09 -13.22 40.96
N CYS A 145 22.54 -14.23 40.28
CA CYS A 145 22.11 -15.49 40.90
C CYS A 145 23.27 -16.18 41.63
N VAL A 146 24.43 -16.31 40.97
CA VAL A 146 25.64 -16.90 41.58
C VAL A 146 26.08 -16.12 42.82
N SER A 147 26.15 -14.79 42.73
CA SER A 147 26.53 -13.92 43.86
C SER A 147 25.58 -14.07 45.06
N VAL A 148 24.27 -14.13 44.81
CA VAL A 148 23.25 -14.34 45.85
C VAL A 148 23.41 -15.72 46.48
N CYS A 149 23.54 -16.79 45.69
CA CYS A 149 23.75 -18.14 46.16
C CYS A 149 25.02 -18.27 47.03
N GLU A 150 26.13 -17.66 46.61
CA GLU A 150 27.37 -17.62 47.39
C GLU A 150 27.22 -16.85 48.71
N SER A 151 26.47 -15.74 48.71
CA SER A 151 26.17 -15.01 49.94
C SER A 151 25.28 -15.82 50.88
N ILE A 152 24.30 -16.56 50.37
CA ILE A 152 23.42 -17.43 51.17
C ILE A 152 24.27 -18.56 51.77
N SER A 153 25.06 -19.26 50.96
CA SER A 153 25.89 -20.37 51.44
C SER A 153 26.90 -19.95 52.51
N ARG A 154 27.47 -18.73 52.42
CA ARG A 154 28.31 -18.17 53.49
C ARG A 154 27.52 -17.96 54.78
N LYS A 155 26.35 -17.31 54.70
CA LYS A 155 25.50 -17.10 55.88
C LYS A 155 25.04 -18.42 56.51
N GLU A 156 24.71 -19.42 55.70
CA GLU A 156 24.35 -20.77 56.17
C GLU A 156 25.51 -21.40 56.95
N LYS A 157 26.74 -21.35 56.41
CA LYS A 157 27.94 -21.85 57.12
C LYS A 157 28.22 -21.09 58.42
N ASP A 158 28.04 -19.78 58.43
CA ASP A 158 28.21 -18.97 59.64
C ASP A 158 27.19 -19.34 60.71
N TRP A 159 25.93 -19.55 60.31
CA TRP A 159 24.88 -20.02 61.21
C TRP A 159 25.19 -21.43 61.73
N GLU A 160 25.61 -22.33 60.86
CA GLU A 160 25.99 -23.70 61.22
C GLU A 160 27.09 -23.71 62.29
N MET A 161 28.11 -22.88 62.10
CA MET A 161 29.19 -22.72 63.08
C MET A 161 28.66 -22.19 64.42
N LYS A 162 27.82 -21.14 64.41
CA LYS A 162 27.21 -20.60 65.64
C LYS A 162 26.42 -21.67 66.38
N TRP A 163 25.55 -22.40 65.68
CA TRP A 163 24.75 -23.47 66.28
C TRP A 163 25.61 -24.57 66.88
N LYS A 164 26.66 -25.01 66.17
CA LYS A 164 27.61 -26.01 66.67
C LYS A 164 28.32 -25.52 67.93
N THR A 165 28.67 -24.24 68.02
CA THR A 165 29.27 -23.66 69.24
C THR A 165 28.31 -23.65 70.42
N PHE A 166 27.03 -23.31 70.21
CA PHE A 166 26.03 -23.27 71.30
C PHE A 166 25.56 -24.65 71.76
N LEU A 167 25.36 -25.59 70.82
CA LEU A 167 24.76 -26.91 71.09
C LEU A 167 25.80 -28.03 71.19
N GLY A 168 27.08 -27.77 70.88
CA GLY A 168 28.15 -28.77 70.80
C GLY A 168 28.04 -29.73 69.60
N GLN A 169 26.95 -29.66 68.84
CA GLN A 169 26.63 -30.51 67.69
C GLN A 169 25.76 -29.75 66.67
N HIS A 170 25.68 -30.27 65.44
CA HIS A 170 24.84 -29.70 64.38
C HIS A 170 23.35 -29.80 64.76
N PRO A 171 22.51 -28.77 64.54
CA PRO A 171 21.07 -28.81 64.84
C PRO A 171 20.34 -30.00 64.24
N CYS A 172 20.68 -30.39 63.02
CA CYS A 172 20.07 -31.51 62.32
C CYS A 172 20.33 -32.87 63.01
N ASN A 173 21.41 -32.99 63.80
CA ASN A 173 21.71 -34.21 64.55
C ASN A 173 20.83 -34.39 65.80
N LEU A 174 20.10 -33.35 66.22
CA LEU A 174 19.15 -33.42 67.33
C LEU A 174 17.80 -33.98 66.87
N ILE A 175 17.37 -33.63 65.65
CA ILE A 175 16.10 -34.06 65.06
C ILE A 175 16.04 -35.60 64.94
N PHE A 176 17.16 -36.25 64.64
CA PHE A 176 17.23 -37.71 64.49
C PHE A 176 17.55 -38.49 65.77
N LYS A 177 17.75 -37.81 66.93
CA LYS A 177 18.05 -38.49 68.20
C LYS A 177 16.81 -38.89 69.00
N GLU A 178 15.66 -38.28 68.74
CA GLU A 178 14.44 -38.53 69.49
C GLU A 178 13.70 -39.82 69.07
N ASP A 179 13.92 -40.32 67.85
CA ASP A 179 13.25 -41.54 67.35
C ASP A 179 13.98 -42.86 67.71
N LEU A 180 15.20 -42.81 68.24
CA LEU A 180 16.00 -44.02 68.55
C LEU A 180 15.95 -44.45 70.01
N VAL A 181 15.33 -43.68 70.91
CA VAL A 181 15.27 -44.01 72.36
C VAL A 181 14.02 -44.82 72.73
N SER A 182 13.03 -44.94 71.86
CA SER A 182 11.78 -45.68 72.17
C SER A 182 11.82 -47.19 71.89
N SER A 183 12.93 -47.75 71.41
CA SER A 183 12.97 -49.17 71.02
C SER A 183 14.00 -50.03 71.78
N VAL A 184 14.16 -49.87 73.10
CA VAL A 184 14.66 -50.97 73.95
C VAL A 184 14.09 -50.87 75.38
N ARG A 185 13.00 -51.60 75.65
CA ARG A 185 12.78 -52.33 76.91
C ARG A 185 11.91 -53.55 76.62
N PHE A 186 12.57 -54.66 76.30
CA PHE A 186 12.03 -56.00 76.53
C PHE A 186 12.60 -56.49 77.86
N ILE A 187 11.72 -56.75 78.83
CA ILE A 187 11.50 -57.98 79.62
C ILE A 187 10.35 -57.66 80.59
#